data_AF-A0A9D2ZZT0-F1
#
_entry.id   AF-A0A9D2ZZT0-F1
#
_cell.length_a   1.000
_cell.length_b   1.000
_cell.length_c   1.000
_cell.angle_alpha   90.00
_cell.angle_beta   90.00
_cell.angle_gamma   90.00
#
_symmetry.space_group_name_H-M   'P 1'
#
loop_
_entity.id
_entity.type
_entity.pdbx_description
1 polymer ?
#
loop_
_entity_poly.entity_id
_entity_poly.type
_entity_poly.pdbx_seq_one_letter_code
_entity_poly.pdbx_strand_id
1 'polypeptide(L)'
;MSWLSSLKSVFSPSKEVNEEAVQHILQNYILPNSSHALKDRITQVNVQGEILQITLNTYPEEKEQLQQIHDELADALEKCGIKELNMHVIQQKTGHKSTQSEGCGHSHAAGESCSTTDQTPTGKSNLPPVVDASGGTASTEEADPNNPPIQKAAPQQRDVAKHPRIQNVILVSSGKGGVGKSTTTVNLALALQKLGLKVGVLDADIYGPSIPTMLGNAGKTPMIEAEQFVPLDAYGMPVLSIGHLTGDHNTPVAWRGPKATGALMQLFNQTLWPDLDVLMIDMPPGTGDIQLTLAQRIPVTGAVIVTTPQNVALMDATKGIELFNRVQIPVMGVVENMSTHICSNCGHEEQIFGTGGGNQLAEQYDIPLLGRLPLNVQIRENADAGKPSVIAGDDAAESYMAIAQKIADRLPQAEKDKTRIF
;
A
#
# COMPACT_ATOMS: atom_id res chain seq x y z
N MET A 1 -0.15 -18.27 40.80
CA MET A 1 1.32 -18.18 40.93
C MET A 1 1.90 -18.16 39.53
N SER A 2 2.55 -17.05 39.20
CA SER A 2 2.88 -16.63 37.85
C SER A 2 3.91 -17.54 37.17
N TRP A 3 3.59 -17.94 35.94
CA TRP A 3 4.39 -18.74 35.02
C TRP A 3 5.60 -17.97 34.42
N LEU A 4 5.87 -16.74 34.88
CA LEU A 4 6.93 -15.85 34.37
C LEU A 4 8.37 -16.18 34.82
N SER A 5 8.62 -17.29 35.54
CA SER A 5 9.97 -17.56 36.06
C SER A 5 10.91 -18.36 35.13
N SER A 6 10.40 -18.89 34.00
CA SER A 6 11.17 -19.80 33.14
C SER A 6 11.91 -19.15 31.96
N LEU A 7 11.84 -17.83 31.78
CA LEU A 7 12.53 -17.13 30.68
C LEU A 7 13.75 -16.30 31.14
N LYS A 8 14.17 -16.43 32.40
CA LYS A 8 15.37 -15.78 32.95
C LYS A 8 16.57 -16.73 32.99
N SER A 9 17.04 -17.21 31.84
CA SER A 9 18.44 -17.61 31.70
C SER A 9 18.75 -17.90 30.23
N VAL A 10 19.27 -16.90 29.53
CA VAL A 10 20.39 -16.96 28.55
C VAL A 10 20.36 -15.60 27.85
N PHE A 11 20.85 -14.54 28.49
CA PHE A 11 21.41 -13.35 27.84
C PHE A 11 22.21 -12.61 28.93
N SER A 12 23.52 -12.48 28.73
CA SER A 12 24.35 -11.56 29.52
C SER A 12 23.75 -10.14 29.44
N PRO A 13 23.82 -9.33 30.51
CA PRO A 13 23.15 -8.04 30.54
C PRO A 13 23.85 -7.07 29.57
N SER A 14 23.25 -6.87 28.40
CA SER A 14 23.46 -5.64 27.63
C SER A 14 23.06 -4.48 28.55
N LYS A 15 23.95 -3.49 28.71
CA LYS A 15 23.64 -2.25 29.44
C LYS A 15 22.27 -1.73 28.95
N GLU A 16 21.27 -1.76 29.82
CA GLU A 16 19.95 -1.19 29.51
C GLU A 16 20.11 0.30 29.20
N VAL A 17 19.43 0.77 28.15
CA VAL A 17 19.45 2.18 27.75
C VAL A 17 18.85 3.03 28.87
N ASN A 18 19.57 4.08 29.27
CA ASN A 18 19.09 5.02 30.28
C ASN A 18 18.21 6.09 29.61
N GLU A 19 16.91 5.80 29.49
CA GLU A 19 15.94 6.67 28.82
C GLU A 19 15.81 8.07 29.45
N GLU A 20 15.95 8.18 30.77
CA GLU A 20 15.92 9.48 31.47
C GLU A 20 17.13 10.35 31.09
N ALA A 21 18.31 9.74 30.97
CA ALA A 21 19.52 10.44 30.54
C ALA A 21 19.43 10.84 29.05
N VAL A 22 18.85 9.99 28.20
CA VAL A 22 18.57 10.34 26.78
C VAL A 22 17.66 11.56 26.69
N GLN A 23 16.55 11.57 27.44
CA GLN A 23 15.66 12.74 27.46
C GLN A 23 16.36 14.00 27.98
N HIS A 24 17.19 13.88 29.01
CA HIS A 24 17.94 15.01 29.55
C HIS A 24 18.91 15.62 28.52
N ILE A 25 19.60 14.78 27.73
CA ILE A 25 20.47 15.24 26.64
C ILE A 25 19.67 15.99 25.58
N LEU A 26 18.56 15.41 25.10
CA LEU A 26 17.73 16.03 24.06
C LEU A 26 17.10 17.36 24.51
N GLN A 27 16.76 17.48 25.80
CA GLN A 27 16.16 18.70 26.36
C GLN A 27 17.16 19.85 26.52
N ASN A 28 18.43 19.54 26.76
CA ASN A 28 19.46 20.52 27.12
C ASN A 28 20.49 20.77 26.01
N TYR A 29 20.47 20.00 24.93
CA TYR A 29 21.32 20.24 23.77
C TYR A 29 20.92 21.55 23.08
N ILE A 30 21.89 22.44 22.93
CA ILE A 30 21.75 23.75 22.26
C ILE A 30 22.33 23.61 20.85
N LEU A 31 21.59 24.07 19.85
CA LEU A 31 22.02 24.00 18.46
C LEU A 31 23.31 24.83 18.24
N PRO A 32 24.25 24.35 17.41
CA PRO A 32 25.45 25.11 17.04
C PRO A 32 25.08 26.51 16.51
N ASN A 33 25.81 27.54 16.94
CA ASN A 33 25.63 28.93 16.51
C ASN A 33 24.23 29.54 16.76
N SER A 34 23.45 28.97 17.69
CA SER A 34 22.08 29.39 18.00
C SER A 34 21.82 29.43 19.50
N SER A 35 20.84 30.22 19.94
CA SER A 35 20.32 30.19 21.32
C SER A 35 19.10 29.26 21.46
N HIS A 36 18.73 28.56 20.38
CA HIS A 36 17.59 27.65 20.35
C HIS A 36 17.97 26.25 20.82
N ALA A 37 17.13 25.67 21.66
CA ALA A 37 17.29 24.30 22.13
C ALA A 37 16.80 23.30 21.06
N LEU A 38 17.45 22.15 20.97
CA LEU A 38 17.06 21.08 20.05
C LEU A 38 15.63 20.59 20.29
N LYS A 39 15.18 20.56 21.55
CA LYS A 39 13.80 20.20 21.91
C LYS A 39 12.74 21.03 21.18
N ASP A 40 13.06 22.27 20.81
CA ASP A 40 12.13 23.17 20.11
C ASP A 40 12.08 22.87 18.60
N ARG A 41 12.93 21.94 18.11
CA ARG A 41 12.97 21.45 16.72
C ARG A 41 12.53 20.00 16.60
N ILE A 42 12.58 19.24 17.68
CA ILE A 42 12.14 17.84 17.73
C ILE A 42 10.61 17.79 17.61
N THR A 43 10.13 17.08 16.59
CA THR A 43 8.71 16.76 16.42
C THR A 43 8.36 15.37 16.90
N GLN A 44 9.32 14.44 16.84
CA GLN A 44 9.14 13.05 17.24
C GLN A 44 10.43 12.50 17.85
N VAL A 45 10.29 11.68 18.90
CA VAL A 45 11.36 10.91 19.54
C VAL A 45 10.87 9.49 19.73
N ASN A 46 11.67 8.50 19.35
CA ASN A 46 11.36 7.08 19.53
C ASN A 46 12.64 6.33 19.90
N VAL A 47 12.66 5.68 21.06
CA VAL A 47 13.76 4.83 21.53
C VAL A 47 13.32 3.37 21.38
N GLN A 48 14.10 2.55 20.69
CA GLN A 48 13.84 1.11 20.52
C GLN A 48 15.13 0.32 20.73
N GLY A 49 15.26 -0.31 21.90
CA GLY A 49 16.52 -0.95 22.29
C GLY A 49 17.63 0.10 22.33
N GLU A 50 18.75 -0.17 21.63
CA GLU A 50 19.91 0.72 21.55
C GLU A 50 19.82 1.75 20.41
N ILE A 51 18.65 1.89 19.76
CA ILE A 51 18.44 2.79 18.62
C ILE A 51 17.57 3.97 19.04
N LEU A 52 18.05 5.20 18.81
CA LEU A 52 17.27 6.43 18.95
C LEU A 52 16.89 6.96 17.57
N GLN A 53 15.61 7.21 17.34
CA GLN A 53 15.09 7.91 16.17
C GLN A 53 14.53 9.27 16.58
N ILE A 54 14.99 10.34 15.93
CA ILE A 54 14.48 11.69 16.12
C ILE A 54 14.08 12.33 14.78
N THR A 55 12.97 13.08 14.78
CA THR A 55 12.55 13.90 13.64
C THR A 55 12.71 15.37 13.99
N LEU A 56 13.48 16.11 13.18
CA LEU A 56 13.77 17.52 13.39
C LEU A 56 13.18 18.38 12.28
N ASN A 57 12.56 19.49 12.64
CA ASN A 57 12.28 20.58 11.71
C ASN A 57 13.49 21.50 11.63
N THR A 58 14.00 21.79 10.44
CA THR A 58 15.16 22.68 10.27
C THR A 58 14.94 23.73 9.19
N TYR A 59 15.75 24.78 9.24
CA TYR A 59 15.72 25.88 8.28
C TYR A 59 16.80 25.72 7.20
N PRO A 60 16.61 26.32 6.01
CA PRO A 60 17.59 26.24 4.92
C PRO A 60 18.99 26.72 5.31
N GLU A 61 19.10 27.73 6.18
CA GLU A 61 20.36 28.25 6.73
C GLU A 61 21.13 27.27 7.64
N GLU A 62 20.50 26.20 8.13
CA GLU A 62 21.09 25.25 9.09
C GLU A 62 21.66 24.00 8.40
N LYS A 63 21.59 23.92 7.06
CA LYS A 63 21.96 22.72 6.28
C LYS A 63 23.40 22.26 6.52
N GLU A 64 24.34 23.18 6.69
CA GLU A 64 25.76 22.89 6.91
C GLU A 64 26.05 22.40 8.34
N GLN A 65 25.13 22.58 9.28
CA GLN A 65 25.30 22.25 10.70
C GLN A 65 24.67 20.90 11.07
N LEU A 66 23.87 20.29 10.18
CA LEU A 66 23.18 19.03 10.42
C LEU A 66 24.13 17.87 10.75
N GLN A 67 25.27 17.79 10.05
CA GLN A 67 26.26 16.75 10.32
C GLN A 67 26.88 16.93 11.70
N GLN A 68 27.22 18.17 12.06
CA GLN A 68 27.76 18.49 13.38
C GLN A 68 26.77 18.14 14.50
N ILE A 69 25.49 18.46 14.33
CA ILE A 69 24.44 18.12 15.29
C ILE A 69 24.32 16.60 15.46
N HIS A 70 24.39 15.85 14.35
CA HIS A 70 24.31 14.39 14.38
C HIS A 70 25.48 13.79 15.17
N ASP A 71 26.71 14.20 14.85
CA ASP A 71 27.93 13.65 15.47
C ASP A 71 27.97 13.97 16.98
N GLU A 72 27.69 15.21 17.38
CA GLU A 72 27.71 15.62 18.80
C GLU A 72 26.61 14.93 19.62
N LEU A 73 25.43 14.70 19.04
CA LEU A 73 24.37 13.95 19.70
C LEU A 73 24.70 12.47 19.80
N ALA A 74 25.27 11.86 18.76
CA ALA A 74 25.67 10.46 18.78
C ALA A 74 26.68 10.20 19.90
N ASP A 75 27.71 11.04 20.03
CA ASP A 75 28.73 10.96 21.08
C ASP A 75 28.15 11.15 22.49
N ALA A 76 27.16 12.03 22.64
CA ALA A 76 26.49 12.25 23.92
C ALA A 76 25.61 11.06 24.31
N LEU A 77 24.87 10.50 23.35
CA LEU A 77 23.89 9.44 23.55
C LEU A 77 24.52 8.04 23.69
N GLU A 78 25.73 7.84 23.17
CA GLU A 78 26.50 6.60 23.39
C GLU A 78 26.71 6.31 24.87
N LYS A 79 26.94 7.36 25.67
CA LYS A 79 27.09 7.26 27.14
C LYS A 79 25.81 6.81 27.84
N CYS A 80 24.66 6.92 27.17
CA CYS A 80 23.35 6.48 27.65
C CYS A 80 22.95 5.08 27.15
N GLY A 81 23.78 4.42 26.35
CA GLY A 81 23.53 3.10 25.79
C GLY A 81 22.92 3.09 24.39
N ILE A 82 22.79 4.25 23.74
CA ILE A 82 22.35 4.34 22.33
C ILE A 82 23.54 4.05 21.41
N LYS A 83 23.43 3.05 20.54
CA LYS A 83 24.46 2.70 19.53
C LYS A 83 24.17 3.24 18.14
N GLU A 84 22.92 3.62 17.87
CA GLU A 84 22.52 4.13 16.56
C GLU A 84 21.58 5.32 16.72
N LEU A 85 21.95 6.45 16.11
CA LEU A 85 21.14 7.66 16.05
C LEU A 85 20.64 7.86 14.61
N ASN A 86 19.33 7.75 14.42
CA ASN A 86 18.65 8.01 13.17
C ASN A 86 17.95 9.37 13.23
N MET A 87 18.42 10.33 12.42
CA MET A 87 17.91 11.69 12.41
C MET A 87 17.18 11.98 11.08
N HIS A 88 15.86 12.15 11.14
CA HIS A 88 15.05 12.56 9.98
C HIS A 88 14.88 14.08 9.99
N VAL A 89 15.33 14.76 8.93
CA VAL A 89 15.27 16.22 8.82
C VAL A 89 14.16 16.67 7.86
N ILE A 90 13.26 17.52 8.35
CA ILE A 90 12.19 18.16 7.58
C ILE A 90 12.54 19.63 7.40
N GLN A 91 12.86 20.04 6.17
CA GLN A 91 13.20 21.43 5.86
C GLN A 91 11.95 22.30 5.67
N GLN A 92 11.83 23.38 6.44
CA GLN A 92 10.75 24.35 6.28
C GLN A 92 11.06 25.38 5.17
N LYS A 93 10.11 25.64 4.27
CA LYS A 93 10.21 26.71 3.28
C LYS A 93 9.86 28.04 3.95
N THR A 94 10.89 28.87 4.22
CA THR A 94 10.83 30.29 4.63
C THR A 94 9.97 30.64 5.86
N GLY A 95 10.63 31.08 6.95
CA GLY A 95 9.96 31.75 8.07
C GLY A 95 9.98 33.27 7.93
N HIS A 96 8.83 33.95 8.02
CA HIS A 96 8.79 35.31 8.54
C HIS A 96 7.53 35.63 9.35
N LYS A 97 7.78 36.42 10.39
CA LYS A 97 6.98 36.68 11.58
C LYS A 97 5.69 37.47 11.29
N SER A 98 4.65 37.12 12.02
CA SER A 98 3.49 37.97 12.29
C SER A 98 3.85 39.07 13.28
N THR A 99 3.77 40.34 12.87
CA THR A 99 3.62 41.48 13.79
C THR A 99 2.68 42.53 13.17
N GLN A 100 1.53 42.67 13.83
CA GLN A 100 0.77 43.90 14.13
C GLN A 100 0.46 44.93 13.03
N SER A 101 -0.85 45.09 12.81
CA SER A 101 -1.62 46.34 12.70
C SER A 101 -0.90 47.62 12.26
N GLU A 102 -1.26 48.12 11.08
CA GLU A 102 -1.56 49.54 10.86
C GLU A 102 -2.38 49.68 9.56
N GLY A 103 -3.48 50.43 9.64
CA GLY A 103 -4.36 50.73 8.52
C GLY A 103 -3.90 51.95 7.74
N CYS A 104 -4.21 51.97 6.45
CA CYS A 104 -4.49 53.11 5.56
C CYS A 104 -4.60 52.51 4.15
N GLY A 105 -5.58 52.78 3.30
CA GLY A 105 -6.37 53.99 3.13
C GLY A 105 -6.09 54.53 1.72
N HIS A 106 -7.00 54.21 0.78
CA HIS A 106 -7.13 54.76 -0.59
C HIS A 106 -5.99 54.42 -1.59
N SER A 107 -6.22 54.25 -2.89
CA SER A 107 -7.18 54.88 -3.80
C SER A 107 -7.42 54.03 -5.07
N HIS A 108 -8.64 54.05 -5.58
CA HIS A 108 -8.95 53.69 -6.96
C HIS A 108 -8.57 54.84 -7.90
N ALA A 109 -8.04 54.51 -9.08
CA ALA A 109 -8.28 55.29 -10.29
C ALA A 109 -8.35 54.33 -11.48
N ALA A 110 -9.37 54.56 -12.29
CA ALA A 110 -9.81 53.74 -13.39
C ALA A 110 -9.18 54.17 -14.72
N GLY A 111 -9.12 53.21 -15.65
CA GLY A 111 -9.19 53.45 -17.08
C GLY A 111 -7.86 53.78 -17.76
N GLU A 112 -7.43 52.89 -18.66
CA GLU A 112 -7.26 53.27 -20.07
C GLU A 112 -7.11 52.02 -20.93
N SER A 113 -7.88 52.01 -22.01
CA SER A 113 -7.86 51.02 -23.08
C SER A 113 -6.77 51.42 -24.08
N CYS A 114 -6.06 50.45 -24.67
CA CYS A 114 -5.57 50.64 -26.03
C CYS A 114 -5.27 49.30 -26.72
N SER A 115 -6.01 49.05 -27.80
CA SER A 115 -5.72 48.07 -28.84
C SER A 115 -4.69 48.61 -29.84
N THR A 116 -3.74 47.78 -30.31
CA THR A 116 -3.41 47.53 -31.73
C THR A 116 -2.16 46.64 -31.96
N THR A 117 -2.41 45.51 -32.63
CA THR A 117 -1.67 44.79 -33.71
C THR A 117 -0.13 44.71 -33.81
N ASP A 118 0.31 43.45 -33.92
CA ASP A 118 1.33 42.81 -34.78
C ASP A 118 2.74 43.40 -34.94
N GLN A 119 3.74 42.67 -34.40
CA GLN A 119 5.02 42.37 -35.06
C GLN A 119 5.63 41.04 -34.53
N THR A 120 5.82 40.04 -35.41
CA THR A 120 6.94 39.05 -35.31
C THR A 120 8.26 39.77 -35.63
N PRO A 121 9.47 39.39 -35.12
CA PRO A 121 10.05 38.05 -35.32
C PRO A 121 11.12 37.53 -34.29
N THR A 122 11.52 36.27 -34.45
CA THR A 122 12.81 35.60 -34.06
C THR A 122 13.30 35.55 -32.59
N GLY A 123 13.68 34.33 -32.14
CA GLY A 123 14.95 34.13 -31.40
C GLY A 123 14.93 33.40 -30.04
N LYS A 124 15.20 32.09 -30.09
CA LYS A 124 16.03 31.25 -29.18
C LYS A 124 15.72 31.21 -27.67
N SER A 125 15.17 30.07 -27.22
CA SER A 125 15.28 29.59 -25.83
C SER A 125 16.54 28.74 -25.65
N ASN A 126 17.34 29.07 -24.64
CA ASN A 126 18.46 28.26 -24.16
C ASN A 126 17.93 27.17 -23.21
N LEU A 127 17.82 25.94 -23.70
CA LEU A 127 17.71 24.73 -22.88
C LEU A 127 18.89 23.81 -23.24
N PRO A 128 19.55 23.16 -22.27
CA PRO A 128 20.61 22.21 -22.56
C PRO A 128 20.05 20.98 -23.32
N PRO A 129 20.83 20.36 -24.22
CA PRO A 129 20.35 19.28 -25.05
C PRO A 129 20.16 18.00 -24.22
N VAL A 130 19.00 17.36 -24.41
CA VAL A 130 18.75 15.99 -23.92
C VAL A 130 19.49 15.04 -24.86
N VAL A 131 20.40 14.23 -24.33
CA VAL A 131 21.06 13.15 -25.07
C VAL A 131 20.27 11.86 -24.91
N ASP A 132 19.96 11.22 -26.04
CA ASP A 132 19.30 9.92 -26.12
C ASP A 132 20.21 8.82 -25.53
N ALA A 133 19.75 8.15 -24.48
CA ALA A 133 20.46 7.02 -23.88
C ALA A 133 20.11 5.71 -24.61
N SER A 134 20.57 5.56 -25.84
CA SER A 134 20.63 4.25 -26.49
C SER A 134 21.81 4.16 -27.44
N GLY A 135 22.89 3.48 -27.01
CA GLY A 135 23.95 3.05 -27.91
C GLY A 135 25.34 2.89 -27.28
N GLY A 136 25.62 1.72 -26.70
CA GLY A 136 26.92 1.04 -26.79
C GLY A 136 28.10 1.55 -25.95
N THR A 137 28.45 0.83 -24.88
CA THR A 137 29.71 0.06 -24.73
C THR A 137 29.74 -0.54 -23.33
N ALA A 138 30.23 -1.79 -23.22
CA ALA A 138 30.36 -2.49 -21.94
C ALA A 138 31.38 -1.79 -21.04
N SER A 139 30.90 -0.99 -20.10
CA SER A 139 31.66 -0.56 -18.92
C SER A 139 31.42 -1.57 -17.80
N THR A 140 32.49 -2.17 -17.29
CA THR A 140 32.49 -2.87 -16.02
C THR A 140 31.95 -1.92 -14.95
N GLU A 141 30.74 -2.19 -14.45
CA GLU A 141 30.12 -1.42 -13.36
C GLU A 141 30.99 -1.55 -12.09
N GLU A 142 31.58 -0.44 -11.66
CA GLU A 142 32.08 -0.32 -10.29
C GLU A 142 30.87 -0.33 -9.35
N ALA A 143 30.91 -1.21 -8.35
CA ALA A 143 29.84 -1.37 -7.38
C ALA A 143 29.65 -0.06 -6.59
N ASP A 144 28.44 0.51 -6.69
CA ASP A 144 28.01 1.62 -5.83
C ASP A 144 28.01 1.13 -4.36
N PRO A 145 28.83 1.71 -3.46
CA PRO A 145 28.88 1.31 -2.06
C PRO A 145 27.55 1.49 -1.32
N ASN A 146 26.60 2.27 -1.87
CA ASN A 146 25.26 2.44 -1.31
C ASN A 146 24.20 1.51 -1.94
N ASN A 147 24.54 0.72 -2.95
CA ASN A 147 23.63 -0.26 -3.56
C ASN A 147 24.36 -1.60 -3.77
N PRO A 148 24.56 -2.39 -2.69
CA PRO A 148 25.26 -3.66 -2.81
C PRO A 148 24.53 -4.58 -3.80
N PRO A 149 25.26 -5.28 -4.69
CA PRO A 149 24.64 -6.19 -5.65
C PRO A 149 23.80 -7.24 -4.91
N ILE A 150 22.58 -7.46 -5.38
CA ILE A 150 21.64 -8.42 -4.81
C ILE A 150 22.29 -9.81 -4.78
N GLN A 151 22.78 -10.23 -3.60
CA GLN A 151 23.59 -11.45 -3.45
C GLN A 151 22.79 -12.75 -3.60
N LYS A 152 21.46 -12.68 -3.67
CA LYS A 152 20.57 -13.83 -3.93
C LYS A 152 19.46 -13.41 -4.87
N ALA A 153 19.33 -14.13 -6.00
CA ALA A 153 18.18 -13.97 -6.88
C ALA A 153 16.88 -14.11 -6.08
N ALA A 154 15.90 -13.26 -6.38
CA ALA A 154 14.58 -13.37 -5.75
C ALA A 154 14.00 -14.78 -5.98
N PRO A 155 13.37 -15.40 -4.95
CA PRO A 155 12.75 -16.70 -5.12
C PRO A 155 11.73 -16.64 -6.25
N GLN A 156 11.74 -17.65 -7.13
CA GLN A 156 10.72 -17.76 -8.17
C GLN A 156 9.46 -18.36 -7.56
N GLN A 157 8.30 -18.11 -8.17
CA GLN A 157 7.01 -18.63 -7.71
C GLN A 157 7.00 -20.16 -7.48
N ARG A 158 7.74 -20.90 -8.31
CA ARG A 158 7.90 -22.36 -8.17
C ARG A 158 8.64 -22.80 -6.91
N ASP A 159 9.46 -21.93 -6.32
CA ASP A 159 10.29 -22.23 -5.16
C ASP A 159 9.55 -21.92 -3.84
N VAL A 160 8.36 -21.31 -3.93
CA VAL A 160 7.52 -20.99 -2.77
C VAL A 160 6.66 -22.20 -2.42
N ALA A 161 6.77 -22.66 -1.17
CA ALA A 161 5.99 -23.79 -0.69
C ALA A 161 4.47 -23.50 -0.75
N LYS A 162 3.71 -24.44 -1.31
CA LYS A 162 2.25 -24.36 -1.38
C LYS A 162 1.64 -24.45 0.01
N HIS A 163 0.59 -23.66 0.26
CA HIS A 163 -0.19 -23.80 1.48
C HIS A 163 -1.00 -25.12 1.42
N PRO A 164 -0.99 -25.97 2.46
CA PRO A 164 -1.52 -27.33 2.39
C PRO A 164 -3.03 -27.41 2.12
N ARG A 165 -3.79 -26.35 2.41
CA ARG A 165 -5.25 -26.29 2.27
C ARG A 165 -5.76 -25.32 1.20
N ILE A 166 -4.88 -24.62 0.48
CA ILE A 166 -5.30 -23.64 -0.53
C ILE A 166 -4.79 -24.11 -1.89
N GLN A 167 -5.70 -24.39 -2.82
CA GLN A 167 -5.34 -24.84 -4.16
C GLN A 167 -4.84 -23.70 -5.04
N ASN A 168 -5.57 -22.58 -5.05
CA ASN A 168 -5.24 -21.42 -5.86
C ASN A 168 -5.23 -20.14 -5.03
N VAL A 169 -4.26 -19.28 -5.28
CA VAL A 169 -4.20 -17.93 -4.70
C VAL A 169 -4.33 -16.91 -5.83
N ILE A 170 -5.35 -16.05 -5.74
CA ILE A 170 -5.57 -14.96 -6.69
C ILE A 170 -5.31 -13.63 -5.97
N LEU A 171 -4.37 -12.86 -6.49
CA LEU A 171 -4.14 -11.50 -6.02
C LEU A 171 -5.09 -10.54 -6.73
N VAL A 172 -5.71 -9.63 -5.99
CA VAL A 172 -6.43 -8.48 -6.57
C VAL A 172 -5.61 -7.23 -6.27
N SER A 173 -5.13 -6.58 -7.33
CA SER A 173 -4.25 -5.41 -7.21
C SER A 173 -4.80 -4.20 -7.94
N SER A 174 -4.42 -3.03 -7.49
CA SER A 174 -4.67 -1.76 -8.16
C SER A 174 -3.46 -0.85 -8.08
N GLY A 175 -3.22 -0.12 -9.17
CA GLY A 175 -2.12 0.82 -9.22
C GLY A 175 -2.28 2.03 -8.30
N LYS A 176 -3.53 2.41 -8.00
CA LYS A 176 -3.86 3.53 -7.10
C LYS A 176 -4.92 3.15 -6.07
N GLY A 177 -5.01 3.94 -5.00
CA GLY A 177 -6.11 3.88 -4.04
C GLY A 177 -7.41 4.41 -4.64
N GLY A 178 -8.55 3.92 -4.16
CA GLY A 178 -9.87 4.45 -4.50
C GLY A 178 -10.49 3.97 -5.83
N VAL A 179 -9.90 3.00 -6.53
CA VAL A 179 -10.50 2.41 -7.75
C VAL A 179 -11.58 1.37 -7.48
N GLY A 180 -11.91 1.07 -6.21
CA GLY A 180 -12.86 0.03 -5.84
C GLY A 180 -12.29 -1.40 -5.86
N LYS A 181 -10.98 -1.54 -5.62
CA LYS A 181 -10.28 -2.83 -5.51
C LYS A 181 -10.94 -3.77 -4.50
N SER A 182 -11.07 -3.36 -3.24
CA SER A 182 -11.64 -4.17 -2.15
C SER A 182 -13.12 -4.54 -2.41
N THR A 183 -13.91 -3.59 -2.93
CA THR A 183 -15.30 -3.85 -3.36
C THR A 183 -15.37 -4.91 -4.45
N THR A 184 -14.43 -4.85 -5.40
CA THR A 184 -14.32 -5.85 -6.47
C THR A 184 -13.87 -7.19 -5.91
N THR A 185 -12.86 -7.22 -5.02
CA THR A 185 -12.38 -8.44 -4.36
C THR A 185 -13.52 -9.19 -3.66
N VAL A 186 -14.30 -8.50 -2.84
CA VAL A 186 -15.41 -9.11 -2.08
C VAL A 186 -16.49 -9.66 -3.01
N ASN A 187 -16.93 -8.87 -3.99
CA ASN A 187 -17.98 -9.31 -4.92
C ASN A 187 -17.51 -10.47 -5.81
N LEU A 188 -16.27 -10.46 -6.30
CA LEU A 188 -15.72 -11.57 -7.07
C LEU A 188 -15.57 -12.84 -6.23
N ALA A 189 -15.17 -12.72 -4.97
CA ALA A 189 -15.06 -13.88 -4.08
C ALA A 189 -16.43 -14.55 -3.86
N LEU A 190 -17.45 -13.74 -3.59
CA LEU A 190 -18.83 -14.19 -3.43
C LEU A 190 -19.41 -14.75 -4.75
N ALA A 191 -19.06 -14.17 -5.89
CA ALA A 191 -19.47 -14.68 -7.20
C ALA A 191 -18.83 -16.04 -7.50
N LEU A 192 -17.52 -16.20 -7.25
CA LEU A 192 -16.83 -17.49 -7.37
C LEU A 192 -17.43 -18.54 -6.43
N GLN A 193 -17.80 -18.14 -5.21
CA GLN A 193 -18.51 -19.01 -4.26
C GLN A 193 -19.88 -19.44 -4.82
N LYS A 194 -20.64 -18.53 -5.42
CA LYS A 194 -21.92 -18.84 -6.10
C LYS A 194 -21.75 -19.77 -7.32
N LEU A 195 -20.58 -19.77 -7.96
CA LEU A 195 -20.22 -20.75 -9.00
C LEU A 195 -19.85 -22.14 -8.44
N GLY A 196 -19.87 -22.31 -7.10
CA GLY A 196 -19.66 -23.59 -6.43
C GLY A 196 -18.24 -23.81 -5.90
N LEU A 197 -17.35 -22.81 -6.01
CA LEU A 197 -16.00 -22.90 -5.47
C LEU A 197 -15.97 -22.66 -3.96
N LYS A 198 -15.09 -23.34 -3.24
CA LYS A 198 -14.75 -23.01 -1.85
C LYS A 198 -13.79 -21.83 -1.86
N VAL A 199 -14.30 -20.65 -1.54
CA VAL A 199 -13.55 -19.39 -1.61
C VAL A 199 -13.27 -18.86 -0.20
N GLY A 200 -12.09 -18.30 0.01
CA GLY A 200 -11.78 -17.48 1.18
C GLY A 200 -11.25 -16.11 0.77
N VAL A 201 -11.26 -15.15 1.70
CA VAL A 201 -10.73 -13.79 1.48
C VAL A 201 -9.72 -13.42 2.56
N LEU A 202 -8.55 -12.95 2.13
CA LEU A 202 -7.54 -12.34 2.98
C LEU A 202 -7.36 -10.87 2.59
N ASP A 203 -7.68 -9.97 3.51
CA ASP A 203 -7.43 -8.55 3.33
C ASP A 203 -5.99 -8.20 3.74
N ALA A 204 -5.18 -7.84 2.75
CA ALA A 204 -3.79 -7.45 2.90
C ALA A 204 -3.60 -5.92 2.93
N ASP A 205 -4.69 -5.13 2.84
CA ASP A 205 -4.62 -3.68 2.91
C ASP A 205 -4.50 -3.20 4.36
N ILE A 206 -3.25 -3.17 4.83
CA ILE A 206 -2.92 -2.82 6.22
C ILE A 206 -3.26 -1.37 6.57
N TYR A 207 -3.24 -0.48 5.57
CA TYR A 207 -3.35 0.97 5.77
C TYR A 207 -4.80 1.47 5.68
N GLY A 208 -5.67 0.71 5.02
CA GLY A 208 -7.08 1.02 4.91
C GLY A 208 -7.93 -0.24 4.77
N PRO A 209 -7.92 -1.14 5.77
CA PRO A 209 -8.71 -2.36 5.69
C PRO A 209 -10.18 -2.00 5.59
N SER A 210 -10.83 -2.43 4.52
CA SER A 210 -12.21 -2.06 4.21
C SER A 210 -13.13 -3.26 4.05
N ILE A 211 -12.54 -4.44 3.87
CA ILE A 211 -13.27 -5.71 3.75
C ILE A 211 -14.15 -6.02 4.97
N PRO A 212 -13.72 -5.75 6.22
CA PRO A 212 -14.57 -6.02 7.38
C PRO A 212 -15.92 -5.27 7.34
N THR A 213 -15.87 -3.99 6.95
CA THR A 213 -17.07 -3.17 6.79
C THR A 213 -17.95 -3.70 5.66
N MET A 214 -17.35 -4.00 4.51
CA MET A 214 -18.08 -4.48 3.32
C MET A 214 -18.79 -5.82 3.51
N LEU A 215 -18.37 -6.61 4.49
CA LEU A 215 -18.95 -7.91 4.82
C LEU A 215 -19.82 -7.90 6.09
N GLY A 216 -20.02 -6.73 6.71
CA GLY A 216 -20.84 -6.58 7.91
C GLY A 216 -20.24 -7.27 9.14
N ASN A 217 -18.92 -7.46 9.18
CA ASN A 217 -18.20 -8.05 10.31
C ASN A 217 -17.14 -7.10 10.91
N ALA A 218 -17.18 -5.80 10.58
CA ALA A 218 -16.44 -4.77 11.28
C ALA A 218 -16.68 -4.83 12.80
N GLY A 219 -15.62 -4.57 13.58
CA GLY A 219 -15.64 -4.67 15.05
C GLY A 219 -15.58 -6.11 15.59
N LYS A 220 -15.63 -7.15 14.74
CA LYS A 220 -15.41 -8.53 15.17
C LYS A 220 -13.92 -8.86 15.15
N THR A 221 -13.46 -9.56 16.18
CA THR A 221 -12.08 -10.06 16.29
C THR A 221 -12.08 -11.59 16.12
N PRO A 222 -11.16 -12.16 15.31
CA PRO A 222 -11.03 -13.61 15.18
C PRO A 222 -10.63 -14.23 16.51
N MET A 223 -11.15 -15.43 16.77
CA MET A 223 -10.66 -16.26 17.87
C MET A 223 -9.27 -16.78 17.54
N ILE A 224 -8.49 -17.08 18.58
CA ILE A 224 -7.20 -17.76 18.44
C ILE A 224 -7.33 -19.12 19.11
N GLU A 225 -7.09 -20.18 18.34
CA GLU A 225 -7.09 -21.56 18.80
C GLU A 225 -5.76 -22.21 18.46
N ALA A 226 -5.08 -22.79 19.46
CA ALA A 226 -3.78 -23.44 19.28
C ALA A 226 -2.76 -22.57 18.49
N GLU A 227 -2.66 -21.29 18.84
CA GLU A 227 -1.78 -20.30 18.18
C GLU A 227 -2.14 -19.98 16.71
N GLN A 228 -3.33 -20.38 16.25
CA GLN A 228 -3.82 -20.09 14.91
C GLN A 228 -5.10 -19.25 14.95
N PHE A 229 -5.27 -18.35 14.00
CA PHE A 229 -6.49 -17.56 13.83
C PHE A 229 -7.62 -18.44 13.28
N VAL A 230 -8.78 -18.39 13.92
CA VAL A 230 -10.02 -18.91 13.35
C VAL A 230 -10.59 -17.82 12.42
N PRO A 231 -10.67 -18.05 11.10
CA PRO A 231 -11.22 -17.05 10.18
C PRO A 231 -12.68 -16.76 10.52
N LEU A 232 -13.10 -15.51 10.32
CA LEU A 232 -14.49 -15.13 10.52
C LEU A 232 -15.34 -15.64 9.34
N ASP A 233 -16.58 -16.04 9.61
CA ASP A 233 -17.54 -16.34 8.55
C ASP A 233 -18.24 -15.05 8.08
N ALA A 234 -18.30 -14.85 6.77
CA ALA A 234 -19.18 -13.88 6.13
C ALA A 234 -19.86 -14.55 4.94
N TYR A 235 -21.18 -14.76 5.02
CA TYR A 235 -21.97 -15.40 3.98
C TYR A 235 -21.45 -16.82 3.61
N GLY A 236 -21.00 -17.61 4.59
CA GLY A 236 -20.42 -18.93 4.33
C GLY A 236 -19.01 -18.90 3.73
N MET A 237 -18.37 -17.72 3.70
CA MET A 237 -17.03 -17.50 3.20
C MET A 237 -16.09 -17.21 4.39
N PRO A 238 -15.00 -17.97 4.58
CA PRO A 238 -13.98 -17.65 5.57
C PRO A 238 -13.21 -16.39 5.16
N VAL A 239 -13.11 -15.45 6.09
CA VAL A 239 -12.48 -14.15 5.88
C VAL A 239 -11.54 -13.80 7.03
N LEU A 240 -10.39 -13.26 6.68
CA LEU A 240 -9.47 -12.67 7.63
C LEU A 240 -8.96 -11.33 7.10
N SER A 241 -8.72 -10.39 8.01
CA SER A 241 -8.25 -9.03 7.71
C SER A 241 -7.45 -8.53 8.88
N ILE A 242 -6.42 -7.74 8.61
CA ILE A 242 -5.73 -6.98 9.65
C ILE A 242 -6.69 -6.04 10.38
N GLY A 243 -7.71 -5.52 9.69
CA GLY A 243 -8.75 -4.69 10.31
C GLY A 243 -9.50 -5.38 11.46
N HIS A 244 -9.59 -6.71 11.46
CA HIS A 244 -10.18 -7.46 12.58
C HIS A 244 -9.27 -7.52 13.81
N LEU A 245 -7.96 -7.34 13.63
CA LEU A 245 -6.95 -7.40 14.70
C LEU A 245 -6.69 -6.04 15.35
N THR A 246 -6.99 -4.94 14.65
CA THR A 246 -6.73 -3.59 15.16
C THR A 246 -7.80 -3.10 16.15
N GLY A 247 -8.99 -3.73 16.17
CA GLY A 247 -10.11 -3.34 17.04
C GLY A 247 -10.57 -1.88 16.86
N ASP A 248 -11.61 -1.48 17.58
CA ASP A 248 -12.13 -0.09 17.55
C ASP A 248 -11.17 0.92 18.21
N HIS A 249 -10.09 0.43 18.82
CA HIS A 249 -9.03 1.26 19.37
C HIS A 249 -8.12 1.71 18.24
N ASN A 250 -8.48 2.86 17.69
CA ASN A 250 -7.83 3.65 16.65
C ASN A 250 -6.37 4.09 17.00
N THR A 251 -5.63 3.25 17.73
CA THR A 251 -4.22 3.47 18.06
C THR A 251 -3.44 3.15 16.79
N PRO A 252 -2.81 4.14 16.14
CA PRO A 252 -2.11 3.91 14.89
C PRO A 252 -0.89 3.03 15.18
N VAL A 253 -1.03 1.71 15.01
CA VAL A 253 0.12 0.81 14.99
C VAL A 253 0.86 1.11 13.70
N ALA A 254 2.11 1.58 13.81
CA ALA A 254 2.94 1.85 12.65
C ALA A 254 3.37 0.53 11.98
N TRP A 255 2.51 -0.02 11.13
CA TRP A 255 2.80 -1.19 10.31
C TRP A 255 3.72 -0.81 9.14
N ARG A 256 5.02 -0.64 9.41
CA ARG A 256 6.02 -0.31 8.36
C ARG A 256 6.96 -1.48 8.09
N GLY A 257 7.27 -1.67 6.81
CA GLY A 257 8.30 -2.57 6.31
C GLY A 257 8.12 -4.03 6.77
N PRO A 258 9.15 -4.66 7.39
CA PRO A 258 9.12 -6.08 7.74
C PRO A 258 8.00 -6.51 8.69
N LYS A 259 7.51 -5.63 9.57
CA LYS A 259 6.42 -5.96 10.51
C LYS A 259 5.08 -6.16 9.79
N ALA A 260 4.78 -5.29 8.82
CA ALA A 260 3.61 -5.39 7.96
C ALA A 260 3.61 -6.70 7.17
N THR A 261 4.73 -7.00 6.50
CA THR A 261 4.92 -8.25 5.78
C THR A 261 4.83 -9.45 6.72
N GLY A 262 5.48 -9.41 7.89
CA GLY A 262 5.47 -10.49 8.87
C GLY A 262 4.06 -10.81 9.35
N ALA A 263 3.28 -9.78 9.71
CA ALA A 263 1.89 -9.94 10.11
C ALA A 263 1.05 -10.56 9.00
N LEU A 264 1.23 -10.14 7.75
CA LEU A 264 0.48 -10.70 6.64
C LEU A 264 0.86 -12.16 6.34
N MET A 265 2.14 -12.50 6.42
CA MET A 265 2.58 -13.90 6.34
C MET A 265 2.04 -14.72 7.51
N GLN A 266 1.85 -14.11 8.68
CA GLN A 266 1.20 -14.75 9.82
C GLN A 266 -0.28 -15.01 9.53
N LEU A 267 -1.02 -14.03 9.00
CA LEU A 267 -2.42 -14.24 8.59
C LEU A 267 -2.57 -15.28 7.49
N PHE A 268 -1.61 -15.37 6.57
CA PHE A 268 -1.64 -16.39 5.53
C PHE A 268 -1.36 -17.80 6.09
N ASN A 269 -0.29 -17.97 6.89
CA ASN A 269 0.17 -19.28 7.34
C ASN A 269 -0.43 -19.78 8.66
N GLN A 270 -0.76 -18.87 9.59
CA GLN A 270 -1.26 -19.19 10.93
C GLN A 270 -2.78 -18.98 11.03
N THR A 271 -3.50 -19.28 9.96
CA THR A 271 -4.95 -19.25 9.95
C THR A 271 -5.48 -20.64 9.68
N LEU A 272 -6.51 -21.03 10.41
CA LEU A 272 -7.26 -22.27 10.23
C LEU A 272 -8.15 -22.17 8.99
N TRP A 273 -7.53 -21.93 7.83
CA TRP A 273 -8.24 -21.99 6.55
C TRP A 273 -8.85 -23.39 6.39
N PRO A 274 -10.12 -23.50 5.96
CA PRO A 274 -10.66 -24.76 5.48
C PRO A 274 -10.00 -25.12 4.14
N ASP A 275 -10.35 -26.26 3.56
CA ASP A 275 -9.90 -26.59 2.20
C ASP A 275 -10.56 -25.64 1.20
N LEU A 276 -9.75 -24.78 0.61
CA LEU A 276 -10.15 -23.75 -0.35
C LEU A 276 -9.72 -24.14 -1.76
N ASP A 277 -10.64 -23.97 -2.70
CA ASP A 277 -10.33 -23.97 -4.13
C ASP A 277 -9.61 -22.67 -4.51
N VAL A 278 -10.02 -21.54 -3.90
CA VAL A 278 -9.46 -20.21 -4.16
C VAL A 278 -9.34 -19.41 -2.85
N LEU A 279 -8.17 -18.83 -2.59
CA LEU A 279 -8.01 -17.71 -1.66
C LEU A 279 -7.82 -16.42 -2.47
N MET A 280 -8.74 -15.46 -2.32
CA MET A 280 -8.59 -14.12 -2.88
C MET A 280 -7.86 -13.22 -1.88
N ILE A 281 -6.80 -12.54 -2.34
CA ILE A 281 -6.02 -11.62 -1.50
C ILE A 281 -6.20 -10.20 -2.00
N ASP A 282 -6.74 -9.32 -1.15
CA ASP A 282 -6.90 -7.90 -1.44
C ASP A 282 -5.61 -7.14 -1.16
N MET A 283 -4.81 -6.88 -2.20
CA MET A 283 -3.47 -6.31 -2.04
C MET A 283 -3.55 -4.85 -1.56
N PRO A 284 -2.60 -4.33 -0.78
CA PRO A 284 -2.52 -2.89 -0.53
C PRO A 284 -2.33 -2.12 -1.86
N PRO A 285 -2.73 -0.84 -1.98
CA PRO A 285 -2.61 -0.10 -3.24
C PRO A 285 -1.15 0.22 -3.61
N GLY A 286 -0.90 0.46 -4.89
CA GLY A 286 0.39 0.95 -5.39
C GLY A 286 1.24 -0.11 -6.06
N THR A 287 2.57 0.01 -5.95
CA THR A 287 3.57 -0.98 -6.38
C THR A 287 4.73 -1.07 -5.39
N GLY A 288 4.47 -0.76 -4.12
CA GLY A 288 5.48 -0.73 -3.06
C GLY A 288 5.94 -2.11 -2.60
N ASP A 289 6.95 -2.12 -1.72
CA ASP A 289 7.67 -3.33 -1.29
C ASP A 289 6.79 -4.44 -0.69
N ILE A 290 5.65 -4.08 -0.07
CA ILE A 290 4.71 -5.06 0.48
C ILE A 290 4.10 -5.92 -0.63
N GLN A 291 3.70 -5.31 -1.76
CA GLN A 291 3.14 -6.06 -2.88
C GLN A 291 4.16 -7.01 -3.48
N LEU A 292 5.39 -6.51 -3.70
CA LEU A 292 6.48 -7.33 -4.23
C LEU A 292 6.78 -8.50 -3.30
N THR A 293 6.87 -8.24 -1.99
CA THR A 293 7.22 -9.28 -1.03
C THR A 293 6.13 -10.35 -0.93
N LEU A 294 4.86 -9.97 -0.97
CA LEU A 294 3.75 -10.93 -1.02
C LEU A 294 3.78 -11.77 -2.28
N ALA A 295 3.98 -11.10 -3.41
CA ALA A 295 4.11 -11.73 -4.71
C ALA A 295 5.33 -12.67 -4.81
N GLN A 296 6.33 -12.53 -3.94
CA GLN A 296 7.50 -13.42 -3.89
C GLN A 296 7.42 -14.51 -2.82
N ARG A 297 6.58 -14.34 -1.79
CA ARG A 297 6.53 -15.25 -0.62
C ARG A 297 5.27 -16.10 -0.55
N ILE A 298 4.25 -15.76 -1.33
CA ILE A 298 3.01 -16.52 -1.43
C ILE A 298 2.99 -17.24 -2.77
N PRO A 299 2.61 -18.53 -2.83
CA PRO A 299 2.52 -19.30 -4.07
C PRO A 299 1.28 -18.84 -4.86
N VAL A 300 1.46 -17.84 -5.72
CA VAL A 300 0.37 -17.15 -6.42
C VAL A 300 0.04 -17.86 -7.72
N THR A 301 -1.26 -18.15 -7.93
CA THR A 301 -1.77 -18.72 -9.17
C THR A 301 -1.92 -17.68 -10.27
N GLY A 302 -2.34 -16.47 -9.91
CA GLY A 302 -2.41 -15.34 -10.84
C GLY A 302 -2.94 -14.07 -10.18
N ALA A 303 -2.99 -12.99 -10.96
CA ALA A 303 -3.42 -11.68 -10.49
C ALA A 303 -4.54 -11.09 -11.36
N VAL A 304 -5.47 -10.40 -10.72
CA VAL A 304 -6.51 -9.57 -11.35
C VAL A 304 -6.17 -8.11 -11.09
N ILE A 305 -6.16 -7.30 -12.15
CA ILE A 305 -5.89 -5.87 -12.07
C ILE A 305 -7.20 -5.10 -12.07
N VAL A 306 -7.42 -4.26 -11.06
CA VAL A 306 -8.56 -3.34 -11.00
C VAL A 306 -8.08 -1.92 -11.34
N THR A 307 -8.74 -1.30 -12.31
CA THR A 307 -8.44 0.08 -12.76
C THR A 307 -9.72 0.86 -13.03
N THR A 308 -9.59 2.12 -13.41
CA THR A 308 -10.69 2.94 -13.96
C THR A 308 -10.28 3.47 -15.34
N PRO A 309 -11.21 3.97 -16.18
CA PRO A 309 -10.87 4.48 -17.51
C PRO A 309 -9.95 5.70 -17.53
N GLN A 310 -9.68 6.31 -16.37
CA GLN A 310 -8.83 7.50 -16.25
C GLN A 310 -7.37 7.17 -16.56
N ASN A 311 -6.73 8.00 -17.40
CA ASN A 311 -5.31 7.85 -17.78
C ASN A 311 -4.35 7.61 -16.60
N VAL A 312 -4.54 8.31 -15.49
CA VAL A 312 -3.68 8.14 -14.30
C VAL A 312 -3.84 6.73 -13.71
N ALA A 313 -5.07 6.22 -13.63
CA ALA A 313 -5.32 4.86 -13.14
C ALA A 313 -4.71 3.81 -14.05
N LEU A 314 -4.78 4.02 -15.37
CA LEU A 314 -4.19 3.14 -16.37
C LEU A 314 -2.67 3.07 -16.23
N MET A 315 -1.99 4.22 -16.07
CA MET A 315 -0.53 4.26 -15.87
C MET A 315 -0.10 3.47 -14.63
N ASP A 316 -0.88 3.53 -13.55
CA ASP A 316 -0.54 2.76 -12.35
C ASP A 316 -0.89 1.26 -12.50
N ALA A 317 -1.95 0.93 -13.25
CA ALA A 317 -2.27 -0.45 -13.60
C ALA A 317 -1.16 -1.08 -14.46
N THR A 318 -0.59 -0.34 -15.41
CA THR A 318 0.61 -0.71 -16.19
C THR A 318 1.76 -1.10 -15.26
N LYS A 319 2.09 -0.27 -14.25
CA LYS A 319 3.15 -0.59 -13.29
C LYS A 319 2.85 -1.88 -12.50
N GLY A 320 1.59 -2.10 -12.15
CA GLY A 320 1.16 -3.34 -11.48
C GLY A 320 1.35 -4.58 -12.34
N ILE A 321 1.04 -4.50 -13.64
CA ILE A 321 1.28 -5.60 -14.60
C ILE A 321 2.78 -5.86 -14.74
N GLU A 322 3.59 -4.81 -14.90
CA GLU A 322 5.05 -4.94 -14.98
C GLU A 322 5.65 -5.59 -13.72
N LEU A 323 5.14 -5.23 -12.54
CA LEU A 323 5.53 -5.85 -11.29
C LEU A 323 5.29 -7.36 -11.31
N PHE A 324 4.08 -7.79 -11.69
CA PHE A 324 3.72 -9.21 -11.76
C PHE A 324 4.51 -9.97 -12.82
N ASN A 325 4.76 -9.36 -13.98
CA ASN A 325 5.61 -9.96 -15.02
C ASN A 325 7.04 -10.20 -14.52
N ARG A 326 7.61 -9.24 -13.76
CA ARG A 326 8.97 -9.39 -13.18
C ARG A 326 9.08 -10.55 -12.19
N VAL A 327 8.02 -10.83 -11.43
CA VAL A 327 7.97 -11.96 -10.48
C VAL A 327 7.28 -13.20 -11.04
N GLN A 328 7.03 -13.23 -12.36
CA GLN A 328 6.46 -14.36 -13.10
C GLN A 328 5.08 -14.80 -12.59
N ILE A 329 4.26 -13.84 -12.14
CA ILE A 329 2.85 -14.08 -11.81
C ILE A 329 2.00 -13.79 -13.05
N PRO A 330 1.17 -14.74 -13.52
CA PRO A 330 0.33 -14.51 -14.68
C PRO A 330 -0.81 -13.55 -14.32
N VAL A 331 -0.99 -12.51 -15.13
CA VAL A 331 -2.13 -11.60 -15.02
C VAL A 331 -3.33 -12.25 -15.72
N MET A 332 -4.32 -12.66 -14.93
CA MET A 332 -5.54 -13.32 -15.42
C MET A 332 -6.42 -12.38 -16.26
N GLY A 333 -6.30 -11.07 -16.02
CA GLY A 333 -6.93 -10.03 -16.80
C GLY A 333 -7.18 -8.74 -16.01
N VAL A 334 -7.85 -7.81 -16.68
CA VAL A 334 -8.17 -6.47 -16.15
C VAL A 334 -9.67 -6.33 -15.92
N VAL A 335 -10.05 -5.72 -14.81
CA VAL A 335 -11.40 -5.25 -14.52
C VAL A 335 -11.39 -3.72 -14.58
N GLU A 336 -12.17 -3.15 -15.48
CA GLU A 336 -12.36 -1.71 -15.58
C GLU A 336 -13.57 -1.31 -14.73
N ASN A 337 -13.31 -0.77 -13.53
CA ASN A 337 -14.34 -0.29 -12.63
C ASN A 337 -14.73 1.16 -12.92
N MET A 338 -15.92 1.55 -12.49
CA MET A 338 -16.49 2.88 -12.72
C MET A 338 -16.47 3.27 -14.21
N SER A 339 -16.71 2.32 -15.10
CA SER A 339 -16.61 2.54 -16.55
C SER A 339 -17.77 3.38 -17.11
N THR A 340 -18.92 3.26 -16.46
CA THR A 340 -20.21 3.69 -16.98
C THR A 340 -21.07 4.21 -15.83
N HIS A 341 -21.70 5.37 -15.98
CA HIS A 341 -22.75 5.85 -15.09
C HIS A 341 -24.08 5.81 -15.84
N ILE A 342 -25.11 5.26 -15.19
CA ILE A 342 -26.48 5.26 -15.72
C ILE A 342 -27.28 6.23 -14.86
N CYS A 343 -27.76 7.32 -15.48
CA CYS A 343 -28.54 8.34 -14.79
C CYS A 343 -29.82 7.74 -14.22
N SER A 344 -29.99 7.81 -12.90
CA SER A 344 -31.15 7.24 -12.18
C SER A 344 -32.48 7.89 -12.55
N ASN A 345 -32.48 9.10 -13.13
CA ASN A 345 -33.69 9.82 -13.51
C ASN A 345 -34.16 9.53 -14.95
N CYS A 346 -33.23 9.32 -15.89
CA CYS A 346 -33.58 9.18 -17.31
C CYS A 346 -33.02 7.92 -18.00
N GLY A 347 -32.21 7.11 -17.32
CA GLY A 347 -31.58 5.92 -17.87
C GLY A 347 -30.48 6.20 -18.88
N HIS A 348 -30.06 7.45 -19.05
CA HIS A 348 -28.96 7.81 -19.95
C HIS A 348 -27.64 7.20 -19.45
N GLU A 349 -26.96 6.50 -20.34
CA GLU A 349 -25.65 5.91 -20.10
C GLU A 349 -24.55 6.89 -20.54
N GLU A 350 -23.65 7.24 -19.63
CA GLU A 350 -22.51 8.11 -19.89
C GLU A 350 -21.20 7.56 -19.31
N GLN A 351 -20.10 7.79 -20.02
CA GLN A 351 -18.76 7.30 -19.65
C GLN A 351 -17.94 8.44 -19.04
N ILE A 352 -18.32 8.85 -17.83
CA ILE A 352 -17.82 10.06 -17.15
C ILE A 352 -16.31 10.11 -16.90
N PHE A 353 -15.65 8.94 -16.89
CA PHE A 353 -14.22 8.83 -16.61
C PHE A 353 -13.36 8.52 -17.84
N GLY A 354 -13.97 8.50 -19.03
CA GLY A 354 -13.32 8.12 -20.27
C GLY A 354 -13.75 6.74 -20.76
N THR A 355 -13.22 6.34 -21.92
CA THR A 355 -13.67 5.16 -22.67
C THR A 355 -12.46 4.35 -23.13
N GLY A 356 -12.58 3.02 -23.12
CA GLY A 356 -11.60 2.13 -23.75
C GLY A 356 -10.26 1.95 -23.04
N GLY A 357 -10.05 2.52 -21.86
CA GLY A 357 -8.78 2.40 -21.13
C GLY A 357 -8.37 0.95 -20.82
N GLY A 358 -9.34 0.13 -20.39
CA GLY A 358 -9.17 -1.29 -20.16
C GLY A 358 -8.94 -2.09 -21.45
N ASN A 359 -9.50 -1.66 -22.59
CA ASN A 359 -9.20 -2.31 -23.88
C ASN A 359 -7.75 -2.05 -24.29
N GLN A 360 -7.29 -0.80 -24.17
CA GLN A 360 -5.91 -0.43 -24.47
C GLN A 360 -4.92 -1.24 -23.64
N LEU A 361 -5.19 -1.38 -22.33
CA LEU A 361 -4.34 -2.16 -21.44
C LEU A 361 -4.36 -3.66 -21.77
N ALA A 362 -5.54 -4.18 -22.11
CA ALA A 362 -5.72 -5.56 -22.55
C ALA A 362 -4.93 -5.88 -23.83
N GLU A 363 -5.04 -5.01 -24.85
CA GLU A 363 -4.31 -5.14 -26.11
C GLU A 363 -2.80 -4.99 -25.94
N GLN A 364 -2.37 -4.00 -25.15
CA GLN A 364 -0.94 -3.71 -24.92
C GLN A 364 -0.20 -4.90 -24.30
N TYR A 365 -0.84 -5.61 -23.38
CA TYR A 365 -0.22 -6.69 -22.60
C TYR A 365 -0.66 -8.09 -23.01
N ASP A 366 -1.50 -8.22 -24.06
CA ASP A 366 -2.10 -9.48 -24.49
C ASP A 366 -2.80 -10.21 -23.32
N ILE A 367 -3.57 -9.46 -22.53
CA ILE A 367 -4.35 -9.97 -21.41
C ILE A 367 -5.84 -9.66 -21.62
N PRO A 368 -6.77 -10.47 -21.11
CA PRO A 368 -8.18 -10.25 -21.36
C PRO A 368 -8.74 -9.10 -20.51
N LEU A 369 -9.64 -8.31 -21.11
CA LEU A 369 -10.58 -7.51 -20.34
C LEU A 369 -11.66 -8.44 -19.77
N LEU A 370 -11.61 -8.67 -18.46
CA LEU A 370 -12.53 -9.56 -17.77
C LEU A 370 -13.94 -8.96 -17.74
N GLY A 371 -14.05 -7.64 -17.55
CA GLY A 371 -15.32 -6.96 -17.61
C GLY A 371 -15.23 -5.50 -17.22
N ARG A 372 -16.39 -4.86 -17.32
CA ARG A 372 -16.63 -3.46 -16.97
C ARG A 372 -17.65 -3.42 -15.85
N LEU A 373 -17.40 -2.60 -14.84
CA LEU A 373 -18.31 -2.41 -13.72
C LEU A 373 -18.83 -0.96 -13.70
N PRO A 374 -20.14 -0.75 -13.52
CA PRO A 374 -20.72 0.58 -13.53
C PRO A 374 -20.38 1.35 -12.24
N LEU A 375 -20.36 2.67 -12.34
CA LEU A 375 -20.50 3.56 -11.19
C LEU A 375 -21.98 3.60 -10.79
N ASN A 376 -22.36 2.74 -9.86
CA ASN A 376 -23.72 2.62 -9.35
C ASN A 376 -23.78 2.92 -7.85
N VAL A 377 -24.73 3.77 -7.45
CA VAL A 377 -24.96 4.15 -6.05
C VAL A 377 -25.30 2.94 -5.18
N GLN A 378 -26.00 1.95 -5.72
CA GLN A 378 -26.38 0.74 -5.01
C GLN A 378 -25.15 -0.05 -4.57
N ILE A 379 -24.08 -0.11 -5.38
CA ILE A 379 -22.83 -0.80 -5.02
C ILE A 379 -22.25 -0.19 -3.74
N ARG A 380 -22.22 1.15 -3.64
CA ARG A 380 -21.74 1.87 -2.45
C ARG A 380 -22.65 1.60 -1.25
N GLU A 381 -23.96 1.77 -1.40
CA GLU A 381 -24.92 1.59 -0.31
C GLU A 381 -24.92 0.17 0.25
N ASN A 382 -24.85 -0.81 -0.64
CA ASN A 382 -24.77 -2.22 -0.32
C ASN A 382 -23.45 -2.57 0.38
N ALA A 383 -22.32 -2.04 -0.08
CA ALA A 383 -21.03 -2.20 0.58
C ALA A 383 -21.01 -1.57 1.99
N ASP A 384 -21.52 -0.34 2.14
CA ASP A 384 -21.59 0.35 3.44
C ASP A 384 -22.53 -0.37 4.43
N ALA A 385 -23.59 -1.00 3.92
CA ALA A 385 -24.52 -1.83 4.70
C ALA A 385 -23.98 -3.23 5.00
N GLY A 386 -22.76 -3.56 4.56
CA GLY A 386 -22.15 -4.87 4.74
C GLY A 386 -22.79 -5.99 3.93
N LYS A 387 -23.57 -5.66 2.88
CA LYS A 387 -24.32 -6.59 2.03
C LYS A 387 -23.92 -6.41 0.56
N PRO A 388 -22.77 -6.96 0.11
CA PRO A 388 -22.23 -6.72 -1.23
C PRO A 388 -23.22 -6.99 -2.37
N SER A 389 -23.05 -6.32 -3.51
CA SER A 389 -23.89 -6.43 -4.70
C SER A 389 -24.28 -7.85 -5.10
N VAL A 390 -23.34 -8.79 -5.07
CA VAL A 390 -23.61 -10.20 -5.40
C VAL A 390 -24.55 -10.87 -4.39
N ILE A 391 -24.51 -10.49 -3.10
CA ILE A 391 -25.48 -10.94 -2.08
C ILE A 391 -26.80 -10.18 -2.21
N ALA A 392 -26.74 -8.87 -2.45
CA ALA A 392 -27.93 -8.04 -2.62
C ALA A 392 -28.75 -8.44 -3.86
N GLY A 393 -28.10 -8.95 -4.91
CA GLY A 393 -28.73 -9.26 -6.19
C GLY A 393 -29.11 -7.98 -6.94
N ASP A 394 -28.28 -6.94 -6.83
CA ASP A 394 -28.48 -5.68 -7.57
C ASP A 394 -28.01 -5.81 -9.04
N ASP A 395 -28.22 -4.74 -9.82
CA ASP A 395 -27.90 -4.72 -11.26
C ASP A 395 -26.42 -4.99 -11.56
N ALA A 396 -25.51 -4.78 -10.61
CA ALA A 396 -24.09 -5.05 -10.78
C ALA A 396 -23.73 -6.53 -10.54
N ALA A 397 -24.59 -7.30 -9.87
CA ALA A 397 -24.33 -8.69 -9.52
C ALA A 397 -24.04 -9.56 -10.76
N GLU A 398 -24.78 -9.39 -11.85
CA GLU A 398 -24.57 -10.15 -13.09
C GLU A 398 -23.20 -9.89 -13.71
N SER A 399 -22.72 -8.64 -13.65
CA SER A 399 -21.40 -8.28 -14.14
C SER A 399 -20.29 -8.94 -13.32
N TYR A 400 -20.43 -8.97 -11.99
CA TYR A 400 -19.50 -9.70 -11.12
C TYR A 400 -19.53 -11.22 -11.38
N MET A 401 -20.71 -11.82 -11.58
CA MET A 401 -20.84 -13.24 -11.93
C MET A 401 -20.16 -13.57 -13.26
N ALA A 402 -20.33 -12.72 -14.28
CA ALA A 402 -19.70 -12.90 -15.58
C ALA A 402 -18.17 -12.78 -15.52
N ILE A 403 -17.66 -11.83 -14.72
CA ILE A 403 -16.22 -11.69 -14.47
C ILE A 403 -15.69 -12.92 -13.71
N ALA A 404 -16.38 -13.36 -12.67
CA ALA A 404 -16.01 -14.53 -11.88
C ALA A 404 -15.96 -15.80 -12.73
N GLN A 405 -16.90 -16.00 -13.67
CA GLN A 405 -16.87 -17.13 -14.59
C GLN A 405 -15.59 -17.12 -15.45
N LYS A 406 -15.23 -15.96 -16.02
CA LYS A 406 -13.98 -15.83 -16.80
C LYS A 406 -12.73 -16.10 -15.97
N ILE A 407 -12.74 -15.75 -14.68
CA ILE A 407 -11.63 -16.07 -13.76
C ILE A 407 -11.61 -17.57 -13.50
N ALA A 408 -12.75 -18.19 -13.20
CA ALA A 408 -12.86 -19.62 -12.94
C ALA A 408 -12.38 -20.46 -14.14
N ASP A 409 -12.72 -20.06 -15.36
CA ASP A 409 -12.29 -20.74 -16.60
C ASP A 409 -10.77 -20.71 -16.81
N ARG A 410 -10.06 -19.81 -16.13
CA ARG A 410 -8.59 -19.64 -16.19
C ARG A 410 -7.87 -20.30 -15.02
N LEU A 411 -8.61 -20.81 -14.03
CA LEU A 411 -7.98 -21.55 -12.95
C LEU A 411 -7.31 -22.81 -13.50
N PRO A 412 -6.08 -23.13 -13.06
CA PRO A 412 -5.47 -24.41 -13.38
C PRO A 412 -6.41 -25.53 -12.97
N GLN A 413 -6.65 -26.49 -13.87
CA GLN A 413 -7.35 -27.70 -13.49
C GLN A 413 -6.51 -28.42 -12.45
N ALA A 414 -7.06 -28.62 -11.25
CA ALA A 414 -6.34 -29.31 -10.19
C ALA A 414 -6.04 -30.74 -10.64
N GLU A 415 -4.75 -31.07 -10.79
CA GLU A 415 -4.35 -32.47 -10.63
C GLU A 415 -4.67 -32.84 -9.19
N LYS A 416 -5.68 -33.70 -8.99
CA LYS A 416 -5.97 -34.26 -7.68
C LYS A 416 -4.69 -34.90 -7.16
N ASP A 417 -4.11 -34.30 -6.14
CA ASP A 417 -3.01 -34.90 -5.42
C ASP A 417 -3.49 -36.23 -4.84
N LYS A 418 -3.02 -37.34 -5.42
CA LYS A 418 -3.41 -38.70 -5.01
C LYS A 418 -2.99 -39.02 -3.57
N THR A 419 -2.19 -38.15 -2.94
CA THR A 419 -1.77 -38.29 -1.55
C THR A 419 -2.63 -37.49 -0.56
N ARG A 420 -3.57 -36.66 -1.02
CA ARG A 420 -4.63 -36.11 -0.17
C ARG A 420 -5.61 -37.21 0.21
N ILE A 421 -5.36 -37.82 1.37
CA ILE A 421 -6.40 -38.51 2.12
C ILE A 421 -7.23 -37.40 2.76
N PHE A 422 -8.50 -37.28 2.36
CA PHE A 422 -9.49 -36.22 2.65
C PHE A 422 -9.61 -35.13 1.57
#